data_AF-A0A229GRJ7-F1
#
_entry.id   AF-A0A229GRJ7-F1
#
_cell.length_a   1.000
_cell.length_b   1.000
_cell.length_c   1.000
_cell.angle_alpha   90.00
_cell.angle_beta   90.00
_cell.angle_gamma   90.00
#
_symmetry.space_group_name_H-M   'P 1'
#
loop_
_entity.id
_entity.type
_entity.pdbx_description
1 polymer ?
#
loop_
_entity_poly.entity_id
_entity_poly.type
_entity_poly.pdbx_seq_one_letter_code
_entity_poly.pdbx_strand_id
1 'polypeptide(L)' 'MGQLDDKTALVTGASVMLLSSSTALRAAPGLSTPLGRVGHPDEVAATALYLAGDQSTFTTGAELFVDGGATQL' A
#
# COMPACT_ATOMS: atom_id res chain seq x y z
N MET A 1 -21.66 -9.38 40.95
CA MET A 1 -21.60 -10.84 40.76
C MET A 1 -22.46 -11.21 39.55
N GLY A 2 -21.84 -11.31 38.38
CA GLY A 2 -22.46 -11.78 37.15
C GLY A 2 -21.39 -12.60 36.43
N GLN A 3 -21.60 -13.91 36.48
CA GLN A 3 -20.79 -14.97 35.91
C GLN A 3 -21.38 -15.28 34.51
N LEU A 4 -20.50 -15.65 33.57
CA LEU A 4 -20.76 -16.39 32.31
C LEU A 4 -21.10 -15.58 31.04
N ASP A 5 -20.07 -15.02 30.41
CA ASP A 5 -20.10 -14.86 28.94
C ASP A 5 -18.72 -15.21 28.36
N ASP A 6 -18.51 -16.52 28.21
CA ASP A 6 -18.11 -17.17 26.96
C ASP A 6 -17.20 -16.39 25.98
N LYS A 7 -16.07 -15.85 26.47
CA LYS A 7 -15.01 -15.30 25.60
C LYS A 7 -13.68 -16.03 25.71
N THR A 8 -13.58 -17.00 26.62
CA THR A 8 -12.37 -17.80 26.83
C THR A 8 -12.25 -18.96 25.83
N ALA A 9 -13.34 -19.37 25.17
CA ALA A 9 -13.31 -20.47 24.20
C ALA A 9 -12.83 -20.08 22.79
N LEU A 10 -12.86 -18.79 22.42
CA LEU A 10 -12.49 -18.34 21.07
C LEU A 10 -10.98 -18.05 20.88
N VAL A 11 -10.16 -18.14 21.93
CA VAL A 11 -8.74 -17.80 21.86
C VAL A 11 -7.80 -18.99 21.60
N THR A 12 -8.34 -20.17 21.30
CA THR A 12 -7.54 -21.42 21.16
C THR A 12 -7.36 -21.90 19.70
N GLY A 13 -7.92 -21.22 18.70
CA GLY A 13 -7.96 -21.76 17.33
C GLY A 13 -7.55 -20.81 16.21
N ALA A 14 -6.39 -20.15 16.30
CA ALA A 14 -5.62 -19.60 15.15
C ALA A 14 -4.45 -18.68 15.55
N SER A 15 -4.32 -18.27 16.82
CA SER A 15 -3.41 -17.18 17.20
C SER A 15 -1.92 -17.52 17.38
N VAL A 16 -1.48 -18.73 17.03
CA VAL A 16 -0.03 -19.09 17.02
C VAL A 16 0.54 -18.92 15.61
N MET A 17 0.36 -17.72 15.04
CA MET A 17 0.94 -17.28 13.76
C MET A 17 1.35 -15.80 13.81
N LEU A 18 1.60 -15.25 15.02
CA LEU A 18 1.94 -13.83 15.16
C LEU A 18 2.96 -13.55 16.29
N LEU A 19 4.02 -14.36 16.41
CA LEU A 19 5.18 -14.05 17.26
C LEU A 19 6.46 -13.83 16.43
N SER A 20 6.36 -13.10 15.33
CA SER A 20 7.53 -12.51 14.65
C SER A 20 7.16 -11.25 13.86
N SER A 21 6.52 -10.27 14.48
CA SER A 21 6.31 -8.95 13.85
C SER A 21 6.02 -7.83 14.86
N SER A 22 6.53 -7.90 16.10
CA SER A 22 6.40 -6.81 17.08
C SER A 22 7.33 -5.62 16.81
N THR A 23 7.76 -5.45 15.56
CA THR A 23 8.27 -4.22 14.97
C THR A 23 7.68 -4.05 13.58
N ALA A 24 6.35 -4.10 13.44
CA ALA A 24 5.70 -3.29 12.41
C ALA A 24 5.85 -1.82 12.83
N LEU A 25 7.10 -1.35 12.87
CA LEU A 25 7.47 0.05 12.89
C LEU A 25 6.58 0.67 11.81
N ARG A 26 5.64 1.52 12.20
CA ARG A 26 4.77 2.28 11.31
C ARG A 26 5.65 2.79 10.18
N ALA A 27 5.65 2.08 9.04
CA ALA A 27 6.52 2.38 7.94
C ALA A 27 6.16 3.81 7.58
N ALA A 28 7.11 4.74 7.74
CA ALA A 28 6.86 6.11 7.34
C ALA A 28 6.42 6.01 5.87
N PRO A 29 5.29 6.63 5.46
CA PRO A 29 4.62 6.37 4.18
C PRO A 29 5.47 6.64 2.90
N GLY A 30 6.76 6.97 3.02
CA GLY A 30 7.71 7.10 1.92
C GLY A 30 8.80 6.03 1.83
N LEU A 31 8.89 5.07 2.76
CA LEU A 31 9.98 4.06 2.77
C LEU A 31 9.63 2.74 2.06
N SER A 32 8.39 2.57 1.60
CA SER A 32 7.93 1.30 1.00
C SER A 32 8.04 1.26 -0.53
N THR A 33 8.50 2.33 -1.16
CA THR A 33 8.68 2.39 -2.62
C THR A 33 10.16 2.24 -2.94
N PRO A 34 10.54 1.62 -4.07
CA PRO A 34 11.92 1.57 -4.53
C PRO A 34 12.62 2.94 -4.62
N LEU A 35 11.86 4.01 -4.87
CA LEU A 35 12.39 5.39 -4.85
C LEU A 35 12.73 5.91 -3.44
N GLY A 36 12.31 5.23 -2.37
CA GLY A 36 12.67 5.56 -0.99
C GLY A 36 12.17 6.93 -0.50
N ARG A 37 11.20 7.53 -1.20
CA ARG A 37 10.57 8.80 -0.85
C ARG A 37 9.07 8.79 -1.12
N VAL A 38 8.37 9.72 -0.48
CA VAL A 38 6.98 10.06 -0.84
C VAL A 38 6.97 10.77 -2.20
N GLY A 39 6.01 10.38 -3.05
CA GLY A 39 5.76 11.06 -4.33
C GLY A 39 5.18 12.46 -4.15
N HIS A 40 5.45 13.35 -5.10
CA HIS A 40 4.82 14.67 -5.16
C HIS A 40 3.57 14.61 -6.06
N PRO A 41 2.46 15.30 -5.73
CA PRO A 41 1.26 15.33 -6.56
C PRO A 41 1.52 15.77 -8.02
N ASP A 42 2.53 16.61 -8.24
CA ASP A 42 2.92 17.08 -9.58
C ASP A 42 3.39 15.93 -10.48
N GLU A 43 3.89 14.83 -9.92
CA GLU A 43 4.33 13.66 -10.70
C GLU A 43 3.13 12.96 -11.35
N VAL A 44 2.02 12.83 -10.61
CA VAL A 44 0.76 12.30 -11.14
C VAL A 44 0.13 13.28 -12.14
N ALA A 45 0.16 14.57 -11.83
CA ALA A 45 -0.37 15.61 -12.73
C ALA A 45 0.40 15.64 -14.06
N ALA A 46 1.72 15.49 -14.03
CA ALA A 46 2.54 15.42 -15.23
C ALA A 46 2.20 14.19 -16.10
N THR A 47 1.96 13.01 -15.49
CA THR A 47 1.50 11.83 -16.24
C THR A 47 0.12 12.04 -16.86
N ALA A 48 -0.81 12.65 -16.12
CA ALA A 48 -2.12 12.99 -16.67
C ALA A 48 -2.02 14.00 -17.83
N LEU A 49 -1.13 14.99 -17.72
CA LEU A 49 -0.88 15.96 -18.78
C LEU A 49 -0.24 15.31 -20.02
N TYR A 50 0.68 14.37 -19.82
CA TYR A 50 1.24 13.55 -20.91
C TYR A 50 0.12 12.80 -21.65
N LEU A 51 -0.75 12.08 -20.91
CA LEU A 51 -1.86 11.30 -21.49
C LEU A 51 -2.87 12.18 -22.21
N ALA A 52 -3.11 13.39 -21.72
CA ALA A 52 -4.02 14.36 -22.35
C ALA A 52 -3.38 15.12 -23.53
N GLY A 53 -2.05 15.03 -23.69
CA GLY A 53 -1.29 15.80 -24.66
C GLY A 53 -0.98 15.03 -25.95
N ASP A 54 -0.45 15.77 -26.92
CA ASP A 54 -0.11 15.26 -28.25
C ASP A 54 1.02 14.21 -28.25
N GLN A 55 1.71 14.04 -27.11
CA GLN A 55 2.77 13.04 -26.95
C GLN A 55 2.23 11.62 -26.72
N SER A 56 0.93 11.48 -26.51
CA SER A 56 0.26 10.21 -26.17
C SER A 56 -0.60 9.65 -27.32
N THR A 57 -0.34 10.07 -28.58
CA THR A 57 -1.20 9.74 -29.74
C THR A 57 -1.34 8.25 -30.06
N PHE A 58 -0.46 7.41 -29.53
CA PHE A 58 -0.51 5.95 -29.70
C PHE A 58 -0.59 5.18 -28.37
N THR A 59 -0.82 5.88 -27.26
CA THR A 59 -0.95 5.26 -25.94
C THR A 59 -2.44 5.14 -25.60
N THR A 60 -2.96 3.92 -25.63
CA THR A 60 -4.36 3.61 -25.31
C THR A 60 -4.48 2.22 -24.69
N GLY A 61 -5.49 2.02 -23.84
CA GLY A 61 -5.76 0.73 -23.19
C GLY A 61 -4.68 0.26 -22.20
N ALA A 62 -3.76 1.14 -21.81
CA ALA A 62 -2.68 0.83 -20.90
C ALA A 62 -2.89 1.51 -19.53
N GLU A 63 -2.46 0.84 -18.47
CA GLU A 63 -2.38 1.41 -17.12
C GLU A 63 -0.95 1.90 -16.88
N LEU A 64 -0.81 3.15 -16.42
CA LEU A 64 0.47 3.75 -16.03
C LEU A 64 0.51 3.95 -14.51
N PHE A 65 1.40 3.22 -13.85
CA PHE A 65 1.62 3.32 -12.41
C PHE A 65 2.58 4.47 -12.08
N VAL A 66 2.15 5.37 -11.20
CA VAL A 66 2.93 6.51 -10.69
C VAL A 66 3.06 6.40 -9.17
N ASP A 67 3.73 5.34 -8.72
CA ASP A 67 3.80 4.94 -7.29
C ASP A 67 5.25 4.81 -6.78
N GLY A 68 6.22 5.28 -7.55
CA GLY A 68 7.64 5.15 -7.24
C GLY A 68 8.16 3.71 -7.29
N GLY A 69 7.48 2.82 -8.01
CA GLY A 69 7.87 1.43 -8.25
C GLY A 69 7.27 0.43 -7.27
N ALA A 70 6.33 0.84 -6.42
CA ALA A 70 5.80 0.01 -5.33
C ALA A 70 5.07 -1.26 -5.83
N THR A 71 4.44 -1.19 -7.00
CA THR A 71 3.61 -2.29 -7.54
C THR A 71 4.33 -3.12 -8.60
N GLN A 72 5.49 -2.68 -9.09
CA GLN A 72 6.13 -3.24 -10.29
C GLN A 72 7.52 -3.86 -10.03
N LEU A 73 8.07 -3.74 -8.81
CA LEU A 73 9.38 -4.25 -8.39
C LEU A 73 9.28 -4.95 -7.02
#